data_AF-A0A3E0WJ72-F1
#
_entry.id   AF-A0A3E0WJ72-F1
#
_cell.length_a   1.000
_cell.length_b   1.000
_cell.length_c   1.000
_cell.angle_alpha   90.00
_cell.angle_beta   90.00
_cell.angle_gamma   90.00
#
_symmetry.space_group_name_H-M   'P 1'
#
loop_
_entity.id
_entity.type
_entity.pdbx_description
1 polymer ?
#
loop_
_entity_poly.entity_id
_entity_poly.type
_entity_poly.pdbx_seq_one_letter_code
_entity_poly.pdbx_strand_id
1 'polypeptide(L)'
;MDKHVVIILPHPDDESFGSAGSIAQFRSQGIPVTYLCGTLGEMGRNMGNPPFANRETLPEIRKQELKNACEVLDIDVKMLGYRDKTIEFEDRNAVANHLQGILEEINPSLVITHYPGYAVHPDHNALGAAAIQAVEQMEKSRRPVIWAQAFARGFQKELGEPDIINDVEDQFETKMNAILCHQSQAGGMIGQLKNYKDLGAEVLQEAKDRFGKEAFFTL
;
A
#
# COMPACT_ATOMS: atom_id res chain seq x y z
N MET A 1 3.53 -7.97 24.32
CA MET A 1 2.52 -8.05 23.24
C MET A 1 3.30 -8.24 21.97
N ASP A 2 2.97 -9.27 21.21
CA ASP A 2 3.55 -9.47 19.89
C ASP A 2 3.13 -8.31 19.00
N LYS A 3 4.08 -7.69 18.31
CA LYS A 3 3.81 -6.57 17.42
C LYS A 3 3.15 -7.11 16.16
N HIS A 4 2.05 -6.51 15.72
CA HIS A 4 1.42 -6.78 14.43
C HIS A 4 1.26 -5.46 13.68
N VAL A 5 1.54 -5.45 12.39
CA VAL A 5 1.37 -4.29 11.50
C VAL A 5 0.20 -4.52 10.56
N VAL A 6 -0.72 -3.57 10.48
CA VAL A 6 -1.81 -3.61 9.50
C VAL A 6 -1.60 -2.54 8.44
N ILE A 7 -1.68 -2.92 7.19
CA ILE A 7 -1.61 -2.00 6.04
C ILE A 7 -3.04 -1.81 5.52
N ILE A 8 -3.49 -0.58 5.27
CA ILE A 8 -4.86 -0.28 4.78
C ILE A 8 -4.78 0.60 3.53
N LEU A 9 -4.78 -0.09 2.38
CA LEU A 9 -4.55 0.33 0.99
C LEU A 9 -5.85 0.30 0.14
N PRO A 10 -6.24 1.27 -0.71
CA PRO A 10 -7.44 1.09 -1.51
C PRO A 10 -7.27 0.11 -2.68
N HIS A 11 -6.09 0.03 -3.31
CA HIS A 11 -5.92 -0.76 -4.53
C HIS A 11 -4.81 -1.82 -4.40
N PRO A 12 -4.92 -2.93 -5.14
CA PRO A 12 -3.76 -3.79 -5.41
C PRO A 12 -2.62 -2.97 -5.99
N ASP A 13 -1.38 -3.12 -5.55
CA ASP A 13 -0.17 -2.38 -5.98
C ASP A 13 0.24 -1.22 -5.05
N ASP A 14 -0.69 -0.60 -4.34
CA ASP A 14 -0.38 0.46 -3.38
C ASP A 14 0.59 -0.06 -2.29
N GLU A 15 0.43 -1.31 -1.84
CA GLU A 15 1.30 -1.92 -0.83
C GLU A 15 2.73 -2.09 -1.34
N SER A 16 2.87 -2.40 -2.63
CA SER A 16 4.14 -2.69 -3.30
C SER A 16 4.92 -1.41 -3.62
N PHE A 17 4.25 -0.38 -4.12
CA PHE A 17 4.90 0.88 -4.44
C PHE A 17 5.18 1.72 -3.20
N GLY A 18 4.21 1.79 -2.29
CA GLY A 18 4.26 2.65 -1.13
C GLY A 18 5.11 2.10 0.01
N SER A 19 4.93 0.82 0.36
CA SER A 19 5.36 0.31 1.67
C SER A 19 6.08 -1.03 1.68
N ALA A 20 6.34 -1.66 0.52
CA ALA A 20 6.91 -3.00 0.46
C ALA A 20 8.29 -3.12 1.12
N GLY A 21 9.11 -2.05 1.07
CA GLY A 21 10.39 -2.04 1.77
C GLY A 21 10.21 -2.13 3.28
N SER A 22 9.34 -1.28 3.84
CA SER A 22 9.00 -1.29 5.27
C SER A 22 8.32 -2.60 5.68
N ILE A 23 7.41 -3.12 4.85
CA ILE A 23 6.78 -4.44 5.07
C ILE A 23 7.84 -5.53 5.16
N ALA A 24 8.77 -5.58 4.20
CA ALA A 24 9.86 -6.56 4.20
C ALA A 24 10.78 -6.42 5.42
N GLN A 25 11.02 -5.19 5.92
CA GLN A 25 11.74 -4.97 7.17
C GLN A 25 11.00 -5.51 8.39
N PHE A 26 9.69 -5.34 8.47
CA PHE A 26 8.91 -5.92 9.56
C PHE A 26 8.93 -7.46 9.50
N ARG A 27 8.75 -8.03 8.30
CA ARG A 27 8.78 -9.48 8.11
C ARG A 27 10.15 -10.10 8.42
N SER A 28 11.25 -9.44 8.06
CA SER A 28 12.60 -9.91 8.42
C SER A 28 12.87 -9.93 9.93
N GLN A 29 12.11 -9.15 10.70
CA GLN A 29 12.12 -9.13 12.17
C GLN A 29 11.12 -10.13 12.78
N GLY A 30 10.42 -10.93 11.97
CA GLY A 30 9.39 -11.87 12.41
C GLY A 30 8.06 -11.23 12.81
N ILE A 31 7.86 -9.93 12.53
CA ILE A 31 6.64 -9.20 12.89
C ILE A 31 5.54 -9.56 11.88
N PRO A 32 4.38 -10.11 12.29
CA PRO A 32 3.26 -10.36 11.40
C PRO A 32 2.72 -9.08 10.77
N VAL A 33 2.37 -9.17 9.48
CA VAL A 33 1.79 -8.08 8.70
C VAL A 33 0.52 -8.57 8.01
N THR A 34 -0.56 -7.79 8.08
CA THR A 34 -1.80 -8.06 7.35
C THR A 34 -2.18 -6.86 6.50
N TYR A 35 -2.42 -7.10 5.22
CA TYR A 35 -2.91 -6.10 4.28
C TYR A 35 -4.45 -6.13 4.19
N LEU A 36 -5.10 -5.01 4.43
CA LEU A 36 -6.51 -4.79 4.15
C LEU A 36 -6.61 -4.01 2.84
N CYS A 37 -6.93 -4.71 1.75
CA CYS A 37 -7.05 -4.12 0.43
C CYS A 37 -8.51 -3.71 0.18
N GLY A 38 -8.76 -2.43 -0.07
CA GLY A 38 -10.09 -1.85 -0.20
C GLY A 38 -10.89 -2.45 -1.36
N THR A 39 -10.27 -2.48 -2.55
CA THR A 39 -10.91 -2.79 -3.83
C THR A 39 -10.08 -3.82 -4.62
N LEU A 40 -10.49 -4.13 -5.85
CA LEU A 40 -9.67 -4.90 -6.79
C LEU A 40 -9.13 -4.04 -7.94
N GLY A 41 -9.28 -2.71 -7.86
CA GLY A 41 -8.78 -1.80 -8.89
C GLY A 41 -9.46 -1.99 -10.25
N GLU A 42 -10.76 -2.31 -10.24
CA GLU A 42 -11.57 -2.67 -11.41
C GLU A 42 -11.61 -1.60 -12.51
N MET A 43 -11.41 -0.34 -12.13
CA MET A 43 -11.38 0.83 -12.99
C MET A 43 -9.96 1.32 -13.30
N GLY A 44 -8.94 0.50 -13.05
CA GLY A 44 -7.55 0.76 -13.44
C GLY A 44 -7.41 1.15 -14.91
N ARG A 45 -6.53 2.11 -15.24
CA ARG A 45 -6.37 2.60 -16.61
C ARG A 45 -5.42 1.75 -17.45
N ASN A 46 -4.50 1.04 -16.80
CA ASN A 46 -3.53 0.19 -17.45
C ASN A 46 -4.08 -1.23 -17.58
N MET A 47 -3.77 -1.87 -18.70
CA MET A 47 -4.25 -3.20 -19.09
C MET A 47 -3.09 -4.16 -19.42
N GLY A 48 -1.89 -3.85 -18.92
CA GLY A 48 -0.62 -4.45 -19.35
C GLY A 48 0.04 -3.73 -20.52
N ASN A 49 1.32 -4.04 -20.76
CA ASN A 49 2.07 -3.55 -21.90
C ASN A 49 2.95 -4.68 -22.52
N PRO A 50 2.62 -5.18 -23.73
CA PRO A 50 1.39 -4.89 -24.47
C PRO A 50 0.13 -5.30 -23.68
N PRO A 51 -1.05 -4.74 -23.99
CA PRO A 51 -2.27 -5.06 -23.25
C PRO A 51 -2.62 -6.55 -23.31
N PHE A 52 -2.89 -7.14 -22.15
CA PHE A 52 -3.37 -8.53 -21.99
C PHE A 52 -4.64 -8.62 -21.12
N ALA A 53 -5.02 -7.52 -20.46
CA ALA A 53 -6.25 -7.39 -19.69
C ALA A 53 -7.29 -6.53 -20.42
N ASN A 54 -8.53 -6.59 -19.96
CA ASN A 54 -9.61 -5.69 -20.36
C ASN A 54 -10.49 -5.36 -19.13
N ARG A 55 -11.53 -4.55 -19.30
CA ARG A 55 -12.39 -4.11 -18.18
C ARG A 55 -13.07 -5.26 -17.41
N GLU A 56 -13.34 -6.37 -18.07
CA GLU A 56 -14.00 -7.53 -17.48
C GLU A 56 -13.00 -8.46 -16.79
N THR A 57 -11.81 -8.62 -17.36
CA THR A 57 -10.78 -9.54 -16.83
C THR A 57 -9.85 -8.89 -15.81
N LEU A 58 -9.73 -7.56 -15.81
CA LEU A 58 -8.80 -6.82 -14.95
C LEU A 58 -8.98 -7.12 -13.46
N PRO A 59 -10.18 -7.18 -12.87
CA PRO A 59 -10.34 -7.44 -11.44
C PRO A 59 -9.75 -8.79 -11.00
N GLU A 60 -10.02 -9.87 -11.74
CA GLU A 60 -9.50 -11.20 -11.42
C GLU A 60 -8.00 -11.30 -11.67
N ILE A 61 -7.48 -10.61 -12.69
CA ILE A 61 -6.04 -10.48 -12.93
C ILE A 61 -5.38 -9.78 -11.74
N ARG A 62 -5.83 -8.57 -11.37
CA ARG A 62 -5.26 -7.79 -10.26
C ARG A 62 -5.39 -8.49 -8.92
N LYS A 63 -6.44 -9.26 -8.71
CA LYS A 63 -6.60 -10.12 -7.53
C LYS A 63 -5.51 -11.19 -7.45
N GLN A 64 -5.16 -11.83 -8.57
CA GLN A 64 -4.08 -12.80 -8.59
C GLN A 64 -2.70 -12.13 -8.47
N GLU A 65 -2.51 -10.98 -9.12
CA GLU A 65 -1.29 -10.16 -8.98
C GLU A 65 -1.06 -9.76 -7.52
N LEU A 66 -2.12 -9.31 -6.83
CA LEU A 66 -2.09 -9.00 -5.40
C LEU A 66 -1.67 -10.19 -4.54
N LYS A 67 -2.28 -11.36 -4.77
CA LYS A 67 -1.93 -12.58 -4.02
C LYS A 67 -0.46 -12.94 -4.20
N ASN A 68 0.04 -12.85 -5.43
CA ASN A 68 1.45 -13.12 -5.73
C ASN A 68 2.37 -12.10 -5.03
N ALA A 69 2.00 -10.81 -5.03
CA ALA A 69 2.76 -9.77 -4.33
C ALA A 69 2.78 -10.01 -2.82
N CYS A 70 1.64 -10.39 -2.23
CA CYS A 70 1.56 -10.74 -0.81
C CYS A 70 2.37 -12.00 -0.45
N GLU A 71 2.45 -12.99 -1.35
CA GLU A 71 3.32 -14.16 -1.18
C GLU A 71 4.81 -13.77 -1.21
N VAL A 72 5.21 -12.89 -2.14
CA VAL A 72 6.57 -12.35 -2.20
C VAL A 72 6.93 -11.57 -0.93
N LEU A 73 5.97 -10.82 -0.40
CA LEU A 73 6.15 -10.03 0.82
C LEU A 73 5.99 -10.86 2.11
N ASP A 74 5.56 -12.13 2.01
CA ASP A 74 5.25 -12.99 3.15
C ASP A 74 4.22 -12.37 4.11
N ILE A 75 3.09 -11.88 3.57
CA ILE A 75 2.01 -11.22 4.33
C ILE A 75 0.63 -11.82 4.04
N ASP A 76 -0.28 -11.70 5.01
CA ASP A 76 -1.69 -12.02 4.82
C ASP A 76 -2.43 -10.87 4.12
N VAL A 77 -3.49 -11.18 3.37
CA VAL A 77 -4.37 -10.17 2.76
C VAL A 77 -5.84 -10.46 3.01
N LYS A 78 -6.59 -9.41 3.39
CA LYS A 78 -8.05 -9.39 3.43
C LYS A 78 -8.55 -8.38 2.39
N MET A 79 -9.32 -8.88 1.42
CA MET A 79 -9.97 -8.03 0.41
C MET A 79 -11.31 -7.55 0.98
N LEU A 80 -11.50 -6.24 1.12
CA LEU A 80 -12.65 -5.66 1.83
C LEU A 80 -13.91 -5.60 0.97
N GLY A 81 -13.75 -5.64 -0.37
CA GLY A 81 -14.88 -5.74 -1.31
C GLY A 81 -15.55 -4.41 -1.66
N TYR A 82 -14.90 -3.28 -1.39
CA TYR A 82 -15.33 -1.99 -1.94
C TYR A 82 -15.06 -1.94 -3.44
N ARG A 83 -15.79 -1.06 -4.14
CA ARG A 83 -15.64 -0.89 -5.59
C ARG A 83 -14.66 0.23 -5.90
N ASP A 84 -13.74 -0.01 -6.83
CA ASP A 84 -12.78 0.99 -7.30
C ASP A 84 -13.50 2.26 -7.81
N LYS A 85 -12.98 3.42 -7.40
CA LYS A 85 -13.47 4.79 -7.61
C LYS A 85 -14.79 5.12 -6.93
N THR A 86 -15.16 4.38 -5.88
CA THR A 86 -16.41 4.67 -5.17
C THR A 86 -16.28 4.78 -3.66
N ILE A 87 -15.09 4.59 -3.08
CA ILE A 87 -14.94 4.62 -1.61
C ILE A 87 -15.31 6.01 -1.06
N GLU A 88 -15.05 7.09 -1.81
CA GLU A 88 -15.43 8.45 -1.42
C GLU A 88 -16.95 8.67 -1.29
N PHE A 89 -17.77 7.80 -1.88
CA PHE A 89 -19.24 7.86 -1.81
C PHE A 89 -19.83 6.93 -0.75
N GLU A 90 -19.02 6.07 -0.14
CA GLU A 90 -19.46 5.23 0.98
C GLU A 90 -19.69 6.08 2.24
N ASP A 91 -20.54 5.60 3.16
CA ASP A 91 -20.61 6.21 4.49
C ASP A 91 -19.31 5.94 5.24
N ARG A 92 -18.50 6.99 5.42
CA ARG A 92 -17.22 6.92 6.15
C ARG A 92 -17.37 6.27 7.52
N ASN A 93 -18.46 6.48 8.25
CA ASN A 93 -18.67 5.85 9.55
C ASN A 93 -18.85 4.33 9.41
N ALA A 94 -19.55 3.87 8.38
CA ALA A 94 -19.73 2.45 8.12
C ALA A 94 -18.40 1.78 7.73
N VAL A 95 -17.59 2.44 6.88
CA VAL A 95 -16.24 1.95 6.53
C VAL A 95 -15.34 1.92 7.76
N ALA A 96 -15.34 2.98 8.58
CA ALA A 96 -14.54 3.05 9.81
C ALA A 96 -14.94 1.94 10.81
N ASN A 97 -16.24 1.71 11.02
CA ASN A 97 -16.72 0.65 11.91
C ASN A 97 -16.33 -0.75 11.40
N HIS A 98 -16.35 -0.97 10.08
CA HIS A 98 -15.89 -2.23 9.48
C HIS A 98 -14.40 -2.44 9.72
N LEU A 99 -13.57 -1.42 9.47
CA LEU A 99 -12.13 -1.47 9.73
C LEU A 99 -11.83 -1.65 11.22
N GLN A 100 -12.55 -0.96 12.11
CA GLN A 100 -12.40 -1.08 13.56
C GLN A 100 -12.58 -2.53 14.01
N GLY A 101 -13.64 -3.22 13.55
CA GLY A 101 -13.87 -4.62 13.91
C GLY A 101 -12.68 -5.52 13.54
N ILE A 102 -12.12 -5.35 12.35
CA ILE A 102 -10.92 -6.09 11.90
C ILE A 102 -9.69 -5.72 12.74
N LEU A 103 -9.50 -4.44 13.06
CA LEU A 103 -8.38 -3.97 13.88
C LEU A 103 -8.48 -4.48 15.32
N GLU A 104 -9.68 -4.60 15.88
CA GLU A 104 -9.89 -5.13 17.24
C GLU A 104 -9.63 -6.64 17.32
N GLU A 105 -9.93 -7.39 16.25
CA GLU A 105 -9.59 -8.80 16.09
C GLU A 105 -8.06 -9.01 15.99
N ILE A 106 -7.38 -8.20 15.17
CA ILE A 106 -5.93 -8.32 14.93
C ILE A 106 -5.12 -7.74 16.09
N ASN A 107 -5.63 -6.71 16.76
CA ASN A 107 -4.97 -5.94 17.82
C ASN A 107 -3.56 -5.44 17.41
N PRO A 108 -3.43 -4.66 16.32
CA PRO A 108 -2.14 -4.22 15.83
C PRO A 108 -1.50 -3.15 16.71
N SER A 109 -0.17 -3.05 16.61
CA SER A 109 0.61 -1.97 17.21
C SER A 109 0.86 -0.80 16.26
N LEU A 110 0.71 -1.04 14.95
CA LEU A 110 0.94 -0.05 13.89
C LEU A 110 -0.07 -0.25 12.76
N VAL A 111 -0.63 0.86 12.27
CA VAL A 111 -1.42 0.93 11.04
C VAL A 111 -0.68 1.81 10.05
N ILE A 112 -0.50 1.32 8.82
CA ILE A 112 0.02 2.10 7.70
C ILE A 112 -1.13 2.37 6.72
N THR A 113 -1.34 3.64 6.35
CA THR A 113 -2.36 4.03 5.38
C THR A 113 -1.95 5.30 4.62
N HIS A 114 -2.86 5.87 3.83
CA HIS A 114 -2.66 7.13 3.12
C HIS A 114 -3.04 8.34 3.98
N TYR A 115 -2.32 9.45 3.81
CA TYR A 115 -2.64 10.72 4.45
C TYR A 115 -3.83 11.38 3.71
N PRO A 116 -4.99 11.57 4.37
CA PRO A 116 -6.17 12.15 3.72
C PRO A 116 -5.94 13.58 3.24
N GLY A 117 -6.30 13.84 1.98
CA GLY A 117 -6.10 15.11 1.29
C GLY A 117 -4.76 15.20 0.55
N TYR A 118 -3.81 14.31 0.83
CA TYR A 118 -2.46 14.35 0.27
C TYR A 118 -2.04 13.06 -0.45
N ALA A 119 -3.00 12.26 -0.91
CA ALA A 119 -2.76 11.00 -1.63
C ALA A 119 -3.30 10.96 -3.07
N VAL A 120 -3.57 12.14 -3.68
CA VAL A 120 -3.94 12.38 -5.10
C VAL A 120 -5.28 11.76 -5.56
N HIS A 121 -5.56 10.50 -5.24
CA HIS A 121 -6.78 9.79 -5.66
C HIS A 121 -7.86 9.86 -4.58
N PRO A 122 -9.14 10.04 -4.93
CA PRO A 122 -10.22 10.09 -3.94
C PRO A 122 -10.31 8.88 -3.04
N ASP A 123 -10.19 7.65 -3.57
CA ASP A 123 -10.21 6.43 -2.74
C ASP A 123 -9.06 6.38 -1.73
N HIS A 124 -7.88 6.92 -2.05
CA HIS A 124 -6.76 6.97 -1.11
C HIS A 124 -7.10 7.90 0.06
N ASN A 125 -7.67 9.06 -0.25
CA ASN A 125 -8.10 10.01 0.77
C ASN A 125 -9.25 9.45 1.62
N ALA A 126 -10.24 8.82 0.99
CA ALA A 126 -11.43 8.31 1.65
C ALA A 126 -11.10 7.12 2.57
N LEU A 127 -10.36 6.13 2.07
CA LEU A 127 -10.00 4.96 2.87
C LEU A 127 -9.00 5.31 3.97
N GLY A 128 -8.04 6.20 3.70
CA GLY A 128 -7.14 6.73 4.74
C GLY A 128 -7.89 7.44 5.85
N ALA A 129 -8.90 8.26 5.51
CA ALA A 129 -9.72 8.97 6.49
C ALA A 129 -10.58 8.01 7.34
N ALA A 130 -11.11 6.96 6.71
CA ALA A 130 -11.84 5.91 7.41
C ALA A 130 -10.93 5.07 8.32
N ALA A 131 -9.71 4.76 7.88
CA ALA A 131 -8.71 4.03 8.68
C ALA A 131 -8.29 4.81 9.94
N ILE A 132 -8.00 6.11 9.79
CA ILE A 132 -7.69 6.98 10.93
C ILE A 132 -8.88 7.05 11.89
N GLN A 133 -10.09 7.23 11.37
CA GLN A 133 -11.30 7.25 12.19
C GLN A 133 -11.52 5.93 12.94
N ALA A 134 -11.27 4.77 12.30
CA ALA A 134 -11.38 3.47 12.94
C ALA A 134 -10.45 3.37 14.16
N VAL A 135 -9.21 3.83 14.03
CA VAL A 135 -8.25 3.89 15.14
C VAL A 135 -8.69 4.88 16.22
N GLU A 136 -9.23 6.04 15.86
CA GLU A 136 -9.77 7.03 16.79
C GLU A 136 -11.01 6.53 17.56
N GLN A 137 -11.77 5.58 17.00
CA GLN A 137 -12.91 4.94 17.66
C GLN A 137 -12.50 3.85 18.66
N MET A 138 -11.31 3.25 18.50
CA MET A 138 -10.79 2.24 19.42
C MET A 138 -10.52 2.82 20.81
N GLU A 139 -10.53 1.93 21.80
CA GLU A 139 -10.13 2.23 23.18
C GLU A 139 -8.69 2.79 23.20
N LYS A 140 -8.49 3.89 23.93
CA LYS A 140 -7.27 4.71 23.87
C LYS A 140 -6.00 3.93 24.18
N SER A 141 -6.02 3.01 25.14
CA SER A 141 -4.85 2.19 25.50
C SER A 141 -4.53 1.10 24.48
N ARG A 142 -5.43 0.82 23.53
CA ARG A 142 -5.27 -0.17 22.45
C ARG A 142 -5.04 0.43 21.06
N ARG A 143 -4.98 1.76 20.93
CA ARG A 143 -4.80 2.40 19.62
C ARG A 143 -3.41 2.07 19.06
N PRO A 144 -3.31 1.52 17.83
CA PRO A 144 -2.04 1.47 17.13
C PRO A 144 -1.52 2.88 16.84
N VAL A 145 -0.20 2.99 16.67
CA VAL A 145 0.39 4.17 16.01
C VAL A 145 -0.08 4.19 14.56
N ILE A 146 -0.26 5.37 13.96
CA ILE A 146 -0.58 5.52 12.54
C ILE A 146 0.62 6.08 11.80
N TRP A 147 1.00 5.43 10.70
CA TRP A 147 1.93 5.94 9.70
C TRP A 147 1.18 6.24 8.40
N ALA A 148 1.10 7.50 8.02
CA ALA A 148 0.34 7.97 6.87
C ALA A 148 1.26 8.41 5.73
N GLN A 149 1.06 7.88 4.53
CA GLN A 149 1.81 8.25 3.33
C GLN A 149 1.18 9.45 2.63
N ALA A 150 1.97 10.49 2.39
CA ALA A 150 1.60 11.64 1.57
C ALA A 150 2.51 11.72 0.34
N PHE A 151 1.92 11.93 -0.83
CA PHE A 151 2.65 12.06 -2.10
C PHE A 151 1.98 13.02 -3.09
N ALA A 152 0.94 13.76 -2.67
CA ALA A 152 0.37 14.83 -3.45
C ALA A 152 1.42 15.94 -3.70
N ARG A 153 1.41 16.50 -4.90
CA ARG A 153 2.38 17.53 -5.28
C ARG A 153 2.34 18.70 -4.30
N GLY A 154 3.49 19.00 -3.68
CA GLY A 154 3.63 20.13 -2.76
C GLY A 154 3.23 19.84 -1.31
N PHE A 155 2.92 18.58 -0.96
CA PHE A 155 2.56 18.22 0.43
C PHE A 155 3.58 18.74 1.46
N GLN A 156 4.87 18.74 1.14
CA GLN A 156 5.93 19.22 2.05
C GLN A 156 5.80 20.69 2.44
N LYS A 157 5.16 21.53 1.61
CA LYS A 157 4.92 22.93 1.95
C LYS A 157 3.85 23.10 3.03
N GLU A 158 2.93 22.15 3.12
CA GLU A 158 1.78 22.20 4.02
C GLU A 158 1.98 21.33 5.26
N LEU A 159 2.56 20.14 5.07
CA LEU A 159 2.80 19.15 6.13
C LEU A 159 4.22 19.23 6.72
N GLY A 160 5.18 19.85 6.03
CA GLY A 160 6.59 19.80 6.42
C GLY A 160 7.27 18.49 6.02
N GLU A 161 8.34 18.16 6.73
CA GLU A 161 9.08 16.91 6.51
C GLU A 161 8.37 15.72 7.16
N PRO A 162 8.41 14.52 6.54
CA PRO A 162 7.90 13.30 7.15
C PRO A 162 8.57 12.97 8.49
N ASP A 163 7.81 12.46 9.45
CA ASP A 163 8.32 12.07 10.77
C ASP A 163 9.18 10.80 10.73
N ILE A 164 8.86 9.90 9.81
CA ILE A 164 9.51 8.61 9.63
C ILE A 164 10.06 8.53 8.20
N ILE A 165 11.34 8.19 8.08
CA ILE A 165 11.99 7.88 6.80
C ILE A 165 12.69 6.54 6.97
N ASN A 166 12.14 5.51 6.34
CA ASN A 166 12.74 4.19 6.31
C ASN A 166 13.65 4.08 5.09
N ASP A 167 14.94 3.87 5.33
CA ASP A 167 15.86 3.41 4.30
C ASP A 167 15.62 1.93 4.08
N VAL A 168 15.20 1.57 2.87
CA VAL A 168 14.78 0.22 2.47
C VAL A 168 15.63 -0.30 1.31
N GLU A 169 16.85 0.24 1.14
CA GLU A 169 17.75 -0.19 0.07
C GLU A 169 18.09 -1.70 0.18
N ASP A 170 18.29 -2.21 1.40
CA ASP A 170 18.52 -3.64 1.65
C ASP A 170 17.30 -4.52 1.28
N GLN A 171 16.11 -3.94 1.21
CA GLN A 171 14.86 -4.61 0.85
C GLN A 171 14.45 -4.32 -0.60
N PHE A 172 15.29 -3.61 -1.36
CA PHE A 172 14.99 -3.19 -2.72
C PHE A 172 14.64 -4.38 -3.63
N GLU A 173 15.34 -5.50 -3.50
CA GLU A 173 15.06 -6.70 -4.30
C GLU A 173 13.63 -7.22 -4.06
N THR A 174 13.24 -7.39 -2.79
CA THR A 174 11.89 -7.83 -2.40
C THR A 174 10.84 -6.84 -2.88
N LYS A 175 11.08 -5.53 -2.71
CA LYS A 175 10.19 -4.47 -3.19
C LYS A 175 9.99 -4.54 -4.70
N MET A 176 11.06 -4.70 -5.47
CA MET A 176 10.97 -4.83 -6.93
C MET A 176 10.22 -6.10 -7.33
N ASN A 177 10.48 -7.22 -6.68
CA ASN A 177 9.77 -8.48 -6.96
C ASN A 177 8.26 -8.35 -6.69
N ALA A 178 7.86 -7.66 -5.62
CA ALA A 178 6.45 -7.38 -5.32
C ALA A 178 5.81 -6.46 -6.38
N ILE A 179 6.48 -5.37 -6.76
CA ILE A 179 6.03 -4.48 -7.84
C ILE A 179 5.85 -5.24 -9.17
N LEU A 180 6.78 -6.16 -9.48
CA LEU A 180 6.76 -6.95 -10.71
C LEU A 180 5.62 -7.97 -10.77
N CYS A 181 5.00 -8.31 -9.64
CA CYS A 181 3.78 -9.11 -9.63
C CYS A 181 2.59 -8.38 -10.27
N HIS A 182 2.56 -7.05 -10.20
CA HIS A 182 1.46 -6.21 -10.72
C HIS A 182 1.60 -5.89 -12.21
N GLN A 183 1.73 -6.92 -13.05
CA GLN A 183 2.06 -6.79 -14.47
C GLN A 183 1.08 -5.92 -15.26
N SER A 184 -0.21 -5.97 -14.92
CA SER A 184 -1.26 -5.19 -15.55
C SER A 184 -1.08 -3.68 -15.35
N GLN A 185 -0.50 -3.27 -14.21
CA GLN A 185 -0.33 -1.87 -13.82
C GLN A 185 1.10 -1.36 -14.01
N ALA A 186 2.07 -2.19 -13.67
CA ALA A 186 3.47 -1.83 -13.72
C ALA A 186 4.05 -1.95 -15.14
N GLY A 187 3.32 -2.45 -16.15
CA GLY A 187 3.78 -2.64 -17.54
C GLY A 187 4.62 -1.51 -18.16
N GLY A 188 4.29 -0.24 -17.89
CA GLY A 188 5.07 0.92 -18.37
C GLY A 188 6.43 1.10 -17.67
N MET A 189 6.53 0.68 -16.41
CA MET A 189 7.76 0.67 -15.60
C MET A 189 8.54 -0.65 -15.78
N ILE A 190 7.81 -1.75 -15.95
CA ILE A 190 8.27 -3.12 -16.19
C ILE A 190 9.04 -3.23 -17.50
N GLY A 191 8.72 -2.46 -18.54
CA GLY A 191 9.50 -2.45 -19.78
C GLY A 191 10.99 -2.17 -19.55
N GLN A 192 11.33 -1.38 -18.53
CA GLN A 192 12.71 -1.10 -18.10
C GLN A 192 13.17 -2.03 -16.96
N LEU A 193 12.28 -2.44 -16.05
CA LEU A 193 12.63 -3.17 -14.82
C LEU A 193 12.46 -4.70 -14.88
N LYS A 194 11.93 -5.29 -15.96
CA LYS A 194 11.69 -6.75 -16.07
C LYS A 194 12.95 -7.57 -15.84
N ASN A 195 14.09 -6.99 -16.21
CA ASN A 195 15.42 -7.49 -15.92
C ASN A 195 16.17 -6.47 -15.06
N TYR A 196 15.63 -6.04 -13.92
CA TYR A 196 16.33 -5.06 -13.07
C TYR A 196 17.73 -5.53 -12.64
N LYS A 197 17.93 -6.86 -12.62
CA LYS A 197 19.23 -7.51 -12.37
C LYS A 197 20.22 -7.36 -13.54
N ASP A 198 19.73 -7.09 -14.75
CA ASP A 198 20.52 -6.83 -15.96
C ASP A 198 20.54 -5.35 -16.33
N LEU A 199 19.97 -4.47 -15.50
CA LEU A 199 20.03 -3.03 -15.73
C LEU A 199 21.47 -2.54 -15.66
N GLY A 200 21.80 -1.58 -16.52
CA GLY A 200 23.00 -0.78 -16.35
C GLY A 200 23.01 -0.13 -14.97
N ALA A 201 24.19 0.02 -14.38
CA ALA A 201 24.37 0.53 -13.02
C ALA A 201 23.64 1.87 -12.77
N GLU A 202 23.56 2.74 -13.80
CA GLU A 202 22.87 4.03 -13.74
C GLU A 202 21.36 3.89 -13.54
N VAL A 203 20.69 3.02 -14.29
CA VAL A 203 19.24 2.79 -14.17
C VAL A 203 18.89 2.11 -12.85
N LEU A 204 19.76 1.21 -12.38
CA LEU A 204 19.59 0.60 -11.06
C LEU A 204 19.74 1.63 -9.94
N GLN A 205 20.68 2.57 -10.07
CA GLN A 205 20.85 3.65 -9.10
C GLN A 205 19.64 4.59 -9.09
N GLU A 206 19.13 5.00 -10.26
CA GLU A 206 17.90 5.81 -10.34
C GLU A 206 16.70 5.12 -9.68
N ALA A 207 16.56 3.81 -9.89
CA ALA A 207 15.50 3.04 -9.26
C ALA A 207 15.66 3.00 -7.73
N LYS A 208 16.89 2.85 -7.22
CA LYS A 208 17.20 2.91 -5.79
C LYS A 208 16.95 4.30 -5.20
N ASP A 209 17.34 5.36 -5.88
CA ASP A 209 17.08 6.72 -5.43
C ASP A 209 15.57 7.00 -5.32
N ARG A 210 14.76 6.36 -6.19
CA ARG A 210 13.31 6.48 -6.18
C ARG A 210 12.60 5.58 -5.16
N PHE A 211 13.05 4.34 -5.00
CA PHE A 211 12.31 3.31 -4.24
C PHE A 211 13.02 2.86 -2.95
N GLY A 212 14.26 3.26 -2.74
CA GLY A 212 15.09 2.92 -1.59
C GLY A 212 14.75 3.70 -0.32
N LYS A 213 13.81 4.65 -0.38
CA LYS A 213 13.28 5.33 0.80
C LYS A 213 11.76 5.33 0.79
N GLU A 214 11.19 5.09 1.96
CA GLU A 214 9.75 5.18 2.22
C GLU A 214 9.53 6.14 3.38
N ALA A 215 8.57 7.05 3.23
CA ALA A 215 8.38 8.14 4.17
C ALA A 215 6.93 8.22 4.65
N PHE A 216 6.77 8.50 5.94
CA PHE A 216 5.46 8.50 6.61
C PHE A 216 5.37 9.64 7.61
N PHE A 217 4.15 10.15 7.78
CA PHE A 217 3.76 11.05 8.85
C PHE A 217 3.11 10.26 9.97
N THR A 218 3.35 10.66 11.21
CA THR A 218 2.67 10.11 12.39
C THR A 218 1.41 10.89 12.70
N LEU A 219 0.29 10.19 12.93
CA LEU A 219 -1.01 10.77 13.29
C LEU A 219 -1.52 10.24 14.63
#